data_AF-A0A814X7H6-F1
#
_entry.id   AF-A0A814X7H6-F1
#
_cell.length_a   1.000
_cell.length_b   1.000
_cell.length_c   1.000
_cell.angle_alpha   90.00
_cell.angle_beta   90.00
_cell.angle_gamma   90.00
#
_symmetry.space_group_name_H-M   'P 1'
#
loop_
_entity.id
_entity.type
_entity.pdbx_description
1 polymer ?
#
loop_
_entity_poly.entity_id
_entity_poly.type
_entity_poly.pdbx_seq_one_letter_code
_entity_poly.pdbx_strand_id
1 'polypeptide(L)'
;MVKTRNSWYEGYNNFIPSTNNSLEATNWVIKDEHTFRKPHSLSRFFTIANDIVNNWSKSRNRNQIDPILFSTEPTISLKKWTDAYHFAKSSKSVLQILTKTKGLTDYYIPAGETENITTNEIFCLEN
;
A
#
# COMPACT_ATOMS: atom_id res chain seq x y z
N MET A 1 21.59 -18.77 5.20
CA MET A 1 20.67 -18.47 6.31
C MET A 1 20.18 -17.03 6.15
N VAL A 2 19.08 -16.83 5.42
CA VAL A 2 18.58 -15.50 5.05
C VAL A 2 17.69 -14.99 6.18
N LYS A 3 18.06 -13.87 6.80
CA LYS A 3 17.20 -13.15 7.76
C LYS A 3 15.93 -12.72 7.05
N THR A 4 14.81 -13.34 7.39
CA THR A 4 13.46 -12.89 7.04
C THR A 4 13.25 -11.49 7.61
N ARG A 5 13.42 -10.47 6.76
CA ARG A 5 13.07 -9.09 7.09
C ARG A 5 11.56 -8.97 6.90
N ASN A 6 10.84 -9.10 8.00
CA ASN A 6 9.38 -9.09 8.03
C ASN A 6 8.87 -7.70 7.63
N SER A 7 8.30 -7.61 6.42
CA SER A 7 7.21 -6.74 5.96
C SER A 7 7.21 -5.23 6.22
N TRP A 8 8.26 -4.65 6.82
CA TRP A 8 8.30 -3.23 7.22
C TRP A 8 9.22 -2.38 6.33
N TYR A 9 9.46 -2.79 5.09
CA TYR A 9 10.23 -2.00 4.14
C TYR A 9 9.40 -1.85 2.87
N GLU A 10 9.33 -0.63 2.31
CA GLU A 10 8.54 -0.37 1.09
C GLU A 10 8.98 -1.26 -0.08
N GLY A 11 10.28 -1.57 -0.19
CA GLY A 11 10.79 -2.50 -1.21
C GLY A 11 10.52 -3.98 -0.95
N TYR A 12 9.80 -4.34 0.12
CA TYR A 12 9.33 -5.72 0.33
C TYR A 12 8.17 -6.08 -0.61
N ASN A 13 7.33 -5.10 -0.98
CA ASN A 13 6.25 -5.32 -1.91
C ASN A 13 5.94 -4.03 -2.70
N ASN A 14 6.57 -3.90 -3.87
CA ASN A 14 6.52 -2.72 -4.74
C ASN A 14 5.11 -2.36 -5.27
N PHE A 15 4.11 -3.22 -5.07
CA PHE A 15 2.77 -3.06 -5.65
C PHE A 15 1.68 -2.75 -4.62
N ILE A 16 2.04 -2.55 -3.34
CA ILE A 16 1.09 -2.11 -2.31
C ILE A 16 1.27 -0.60 -2.11
N PRO A 17 0.19 0.20 -2.16
CA PRO A 17 0.28 1.62 -1.89
C PRO A 17 0.69 1.86 -0.43
N SER A 18 1.96 2.21 -0.22
CA SER A 18 2.43 2.87 0.99
C SER A 18 2.05 4.34 0.88
N THR A 19 1.06 4.77 1.64
CA THR A 19 0.75 6.20 1.72
C THR A 19 1.70 6.82 2.75
N ASN A 20 2.39 7.91 2.37
CA ASN A 20 3.23 8.67 3.30
C ASN A 20 2.46 9.03 4.59
N ASN A 21 1.14 9.21 4.49
CA ASN A 21 0.24 9.41 5.62
C ASN A 21 0.33 8.33 6.70
N SER A 22 0.56 7.07 6.34
CA SER A 22 0.69 5.96 7.30
C SER A 22 2.01 6.03 8.07
N LEU A 23 3.10 6.41 7.38
CA LEU A 23 4.42 6.62 7.99
C LEU A 23 4.45 7.90 8.86
N GLU A 24 3.79 8.96 8.40
CA GLU A 24 3.68 10.20 9.16
C GLU A 24 2.76 10.08 10.38
N ALA A 25 1.62 9.39 10.26
CA ALA A 25 0.77 9.06 11.41
C ALA A 25 1.53 8.23 12.46
N THR A 26 2.36 7.29 11.99
CA THR A 26 3.24 6.50 12.86
C THR A 26 4.22 7.38 13.62
N ASN A 27 4.89 8.30 12.91
CA ASN A 27 5.82 9.24 13.51
C ASN A 27 5.16 10.18 14.52
N TRP A 28 3.91 10.57 14.29
CA TRP A 28 3.17 11.43 15.21
C TRP A 28 2.82 10.70 16.52
N VAL A 29 2.25 9.49 16.44
CA VAL A 29 1.94 8.65 17.62
C VAL A 29 3.20 8.33 18.45
N ILE A 30 4.31 8.01 17.79
CA ILE A 30 5.63 7.79 18.42
C ILE A 30 6.11 9.04 19.19
N LYS A 31 5.89 10.23 18.61
CA LYS A 31 6.37 11.51 19.17
C LYS A 31 5.44 12.08 20.25
N ASP A 32 4.14 11.84 20.14
CA ASP A 32 3.09 12.47 20.98
C ASP A 32 2.65 11.53 22.12
N GLU A 33 2.26 10.30 21.80
CA GLU A 33 1.64 9.38 22.76
C GLU A 33 2.69 8.59 23.56
N HIS A 34 3.78 8.19 22.92
CA HIS A 34 4.72 7.22 23.50
C HIS A 34 6.08 7.80 23.90
N THR A 35 6.24 9.12 23.72
CA THR A 35 7.34 9.92 24.29
C THR A 35 8.73 9.29 24.17
N PHE A 36 9.16 8.96 22.94
CA PHE A 36 10.58 8.68 22.66
C PHE A 36 11.49 9.91 22.77
N ARG A 37 10.99 11.03 23.31
CA ARG A 37 11.77 12.23 23.61
C ARG A 37 12.78 12.03 24.75
N LYS A 38 12.66 10.95 25.52
CA LYS A 38 13.64 10.54 26.53
C LYS A 38 14.15 9.12 26.26
N PRO A 39 15.40 8.79 26.64
CA PRO A 39 15.91 7.44 26.53
C PRO A 39 15.05 6.47 27.36
N HIS A 40 14.72 5.32 26.79
CA HIS A 40 13.98 4.26 27.47
C HIS A 40 14.90 3.05 27.68
N SER A 41 14.67 2.29 28.75
CA SER A 41 15.27 0.97 28.89
C SER A 41 14.73 0.04 27.80
N LEU A 42 15.52 -0.97 27.42
CA LEU A 42 15.15 -1.89 26.34
C LEU A 42 13.82 -2.62 26.62
N SER A 43 13.57 -3.01 27.87
CA SER A 43 12.29 -3.61 28.28
C SER A 43 11.10 -2.65 28.10
N ARG A 44 11.30 -1.36 28.43
CA ARG A 44 10.27 -0.33 28.28
C ARG A 44 10.00 -0.03 26.81
N PHE A 45 11.03 0.00 25.97
CA PHE A 45 10.91 0.14 24.53
C PHE A 45 10.03 -0.97 23.93
N PHE A 46 10.29 -2.24 24.26
CA PHE A 46 9.48 -3.35 23.72
C PHE A 46 8.02 -3.31 24.17
N THR A 47 7.77 -2.88 25.41
CA THR A 47 6.40 -2.70 25.92
C THR A 47 5.67 -1.64 25.09
N ILE A 48 6.29 -0.47 24.94
CA ILE A 48 5.73 0.64 24.16
C ILE A 48 5.49 0.25 22.70
N ALA A 49 6.47 -0.38 22.05
CA ALA A 49 6.35 -0.81 20.65
C ALA A 49 5.22 -1.83 20.47
N ASN A 50 5.07 -2.76 21.42
CA ASN A 50 3.98 -3.73 21.39
C ASN A 50 2.62 -3.06 21.60
N ASP A 51 2.53 -2.05 22.48
CA ASP A 51 1.29 -1.29 22.70
C ASP A 51 0.87 -0.53 21.44
N ILE A 52 1.80 0.16 20.77
CA ILE A 52 1.54 0.85 19.48
C ILE A 52 0.97 -0.12 18.46
N VAL A 53 1.64 -1.26 18.27
CA VAL A 53 1.24 -2.26 17.27
C VAL A 53 -0.12 -2.88 17.63
N ASN A 54 -0.36 -3.21 18.91
CA ASN A 54 -1.64 -3.77 19.33
C ASN A 54 -2.78 -2.75 19.19
N ASN A 55 -2.56 -1.46 19.46
CA ASN A 55 -3.58 -0.44 19.27
C ASN A 55 -3.94 -0.29 17.78
N TRP A 56 -2.95 -0.24 16.89
CA TRP A 56 -3.27 -0.12 15.46
C TRP A 56 -3.88 -1.37 14.84
N SER A 57 -3.49 -2.55 15.32
CA SER A 57 -3.91 -3.83 14.73
C SER A 57 -5.17 -4.42 15.38
N LYS A 58 -5.35 -4.28 16.69
CA LYS A 58 -6.36 -5.04 17.47
C LYS A 58 -7.38 -4.20 18.21
N SER A 59 -7.10 -2.95 18.58
CA SER A 59 -8.10 -2.13 19.29
C SER A 59 -9.19 -1.54 18.37
N ARG A 60 -9.30 -2.06 17.13
CA ARG A 60 -10.40 -1.73 16.20
C ARG A 60 -11.66 -2.47 16.64
N ASN A 61 -12.43 -1.86 17.51
CA ASN A 61 -13.70 -2.43 17.97
C ASN A 61 -14.86 -1.84 17.16
N ARG A 62 -15.54 -2.66 16.38
CA ARG A 62 -16.73 -2.25 15.60
C ARG A 62 -17.91 -1.79 16.48
N ASN A 63 -17.89 -2.10 17.77
CA ASN A 63 -18.93 -1.75 18.73
C ASN A 63 -18.61 -0.44 19.50
N GLN A 64 -17.52 0.27 19.16
CA GLN A 64 -17.29 1.61 19.67
C GLN A 64 -18.32 2.59 19.08
N ILE A 65 -18.52 3.71 19.77
CA ILE A 65 -19.49 4.75 19.37
C ILE A 65 -19.10 5.39 18.01
N ASP A 66 -17.81 5.39 17.67
CA ASP A 66 -17.28 5.92 16.40
C ASP A 66 -16.22 4.96 15.81
N PRO A 67 -16.63 3.83 15.20
CA PRO A 67 -15.69 2.88 14.63
C PRO A 67 -15.19 3.37 13.26
N ILE A 68 -13.88 3.29 13.01
CA ILE A 68 -13.33 3.53 11.67
C ILE A 68 -13.81 2.41 10.73
N LEU A 69 -14.77 2.72 9.88
CA LEU A 69 -15.33 1.81 8.89
C LEU A 69 -14.48 1.83 7.61
N PHE A 70 -13.90 0.70 7.25
CA PHE A 70 -13.33 0.53 5.93
C PHE A 70 -14.46 0.31 4.92
N SER A 71 -14.44 1.09 3.84
CA SER A 71 -15.32 0.85 2.71
C SER A 71 -14.94 -0.50 2.08
N THR A 72 -15.82 -1.49 2.22
CA THR A 72 -15.65 -2.80 1.57
C THR A 72 -15.97 -2.75 0.09
N GLU A 73 -16.72 -1.72 -0.33
CA GLU A 73 -17.11 -1.50 -1.69
C GLU A 73 -16.50 -0.20 -2.21
N PRO A 74 -16.07 -0.16 -3.48
CA PRO A 74 -15.58 1.08 -4.07
C PRO A 74 -16.74 2.04 -4.29
N THR A 75 -16.65 3.26 -3.75
CA THR A 75 -17.56 4.34 -4.14
C THR A 75 -17.27 4.74 -5.59
N ILE A 76 -18.21 4.49 -6.49
CA ILE A 76 -18.11 4.86 -7.90
C ILE A 76 -18.75 6.24 -8.07
N SER A 77 -17.92 7.28 -8.16
CA SER A 77 -18.39 8.65 -8.40
C SER A 77 -18.59 8.92 -9.89
N LEU A 78 -19.35 9.98 -10.21
CA LEU A 78 -19.48 10.46 -11.58
C LEU A 78 -18.11 10.74 -12.21
N LYS A 79 -17.17 11.31 -11.45
CA LYS A 79 -15.80 11.54 -11.91
C LYS A 79 -15.13 10.23 -12.35
N LYS A 80 -15.24 9.16 -11.56
CA LYS A 80 -14.68 7.84 -11.92
C LYS A 80 -15.32 7.28 -13.20
N TRP A 81 -16.63 7.46 -13.38
CA TRP A 81 -17.32 7.07 -14.62
C TRP A 81 -16.81 7.87 -15.82
N THR A 82 -16.66 9.19 -15.68
CA THR A 82 -16.12 10.06 -16.73
C THR A 82 -14.69 9.68 -17.09
N ASP A 83 -13.83 9.45 -16.09
CA ASP A 83 -12.45 9.01 -16.28
C ASP A 83 -12.41 7.65 -17.00
N ALA A 84 -13.27 6.70 -16.61
CA ALA A 84 -13.38 5.40 -17.26
C ALA A 84 -13.88 5.50 -18.71
N TYR A 85 -14.84 6.38 -18.99
CA TYR A 85 -15.32 6.64 -20.34
C TYR A 85 -14.23 7.23 -21.24
N HIS A 86 -13.47 8.21 -20.74
CA HIS A 86 -12.33 8.77 -21.47
C HIS A 86 -11.25 7.72 -21.71
N PHE A 87 -10.97 6.86 -20.73
CA PHE A 87 -10.06 5.74 -20.90
C PHE A 87 -10.55 4.75 -21.97
N ALA A 88 -11.82 4.35 -21.93
CA ALA A 88 -12.40 3.43 -22.91
C ALA A 88 -12.41 4.02 -24.34
N LYS A 89 -12.50 5.34 -24.47
CA LYS A 89 -12.39 6.05 -25.75
C LYS A 89 -10.92 6.26 -26.19
N SER A 90 -9.96 6.08 -25.30
CA SER A 90 -8.54 6.21 -25.63
C SER A 90 -8.08 5.04 -26.49
N SER A 91 -7.11 5.30 -27.38
CA SER A 91 -6.43 4.33 -28.23
C SER A 91 -5.37 3.49 -27.49
N LYS A 92 -5.37 3.52 -26.15
CA LYS A 92 -4.34 2.86 -25.34
C LYS A 92 -4.43 1.35 -25.44
N SER A 93 -3.31 0.69 -25.76
CA SER A 93 -3.24 -0.76 -25.75
C SER A 93 -3.04 -1.30 -24.34
N VAL A 94 -3.64 -2.47 -24.11
CA VAL A 94 -3.47 -3.26 -22.89
C VAL A 94 -2.64 -4.48 -23.26
N LEU A 95 -1.44 -4.59 -22.69
CA LEU A 95 -0.58 -5.74 -22.91
C LEU A 95 -0.83 -6.78 -21.81
N GLN A 96 -1.13 -8.00 -22.22
CA GLN A 96 -1.36 -9.13 -21.34
C GLN A 96 -0.16 -10.07 -21.36
N ILE A 97 0.42 -10.37 -20.20
CA ILE A 97 1.57 -11.27 -20.07
C ILE A 97 1.22 -12.37 -19.05
N LEU A 98 1.52 -13.62 -19.41
CA LEU A 98 1.43 -14.73 -18.46
C LEU A 98 2.57 -14.61 -17.45
N THR A 99 2.21 -14.52 -16.17
CA THR A 99 3.18 -14.40 -15.10
C THR A 99 4.01 -15.69 -15.00
N LYS A 100 5.24 -15.59 -14.49
CA LYS A 100 6.07 -16.75 -14.13
C LYS A 100 5.39 -17.64 -13.08
N THR A 101 4.48 -17.07 -12.29
CA THR A 101 3.67 -17.75 -11.28
C THR A 101 2.45 -18.42 -11.95
N LYS A 102 2.31 -19.73 -11.76
CA LYS A 102 1.19 -20.50 -12.34
C LYS A 102 -0.16 -19.89 -11.97
N GLY A 103 -0.96 -19.62 -13.01
CA GLY A 103 -2.36 -19.21 -12.87
C GLY A 103 -2.58 -17.69 -12.69
N LEU A 104 -1.53 -16.89 -12.74
CA LEU A 104 -1.63 -15.43 -12.73
C LEU A 104 -1.36 -14.84 -14.11
N THR A 105 -1.94 -13.68 -14.36
CA THR A 105 -1.80 -12.91 -15.59
C THR A 105 -1.63 -11.46 -15.21
N ASP A 106 -0.57 -10.85 -15.72
CA ASP A 106 -0.29 -9.43 -15.52
C ASP A 106 -0.79 -8.63 -16.72
N TYR A 107 -1.39 -7.48 -16.43
CA TYR A 107 -1.89 -6.54 -17.43
C TYR A 107 -1.12 -5.22 -17.28
N TYR A 108 -0.58 -4.73 -18.38
CA TYR A 108 0.19 -3.50 -18.45
C TYR A 108 -0.53 -2.48 -19.31
N ILE A 109 -0.54 -1.22 -18.84
CA ILE A 109 -1.18 -0.09 -19.50
C ILE A 109 -0.15 1.05 -19.57
N PRO A 110 0.01 1.71 -20.73
CA PRO A 110 0.96 2.81 -20.88
C PRO A 110 0.52 4.05 -20.08
N ALA A 111 1.48 4.65 -19.38
CA ALA A 111 1.27 5.82 -18.51
C ALA A 111 1.34 7.15 -19.29
N GLY A 112 0.55 8.14 -18.90
CA GLY A 112 0.59 9.47 -19.53
C GLY A 112 -0.03 9.49 -20.93
N GLU A 113 0.62 10.12 -21.89
CA GLU A 113 0.13 10.27 -23.28
C GLU A 113 0.52 9.10 -24.19
N THR A 114 1.35 8.16 -23.72
CA THR A 114 1.75 7.02 -24.54
C THR A 114 0.57 6.08 -24.78
N GLU A 115 0.44 5.65 -26.04
CA GLU A 115 -0.65 4.79 -26.49
C GLU A 115 -0.30 3.32 -26.44
N ASN A 116 0.98 2.96 -26.51
CA ASN A 116 1.43 1.58 -26.60
C ASN A 116 2.57 1.28 -25.65
N ILE A 117 2.60 0.02 -25.19
CA ILE A 117 3.70 -0.53 -24.40
C ILE A 117 4.18 -1.83 -25.05
N THR A 118 5.49 -2.03 -25.09
CA THR A 118 6.12 -3.22 -25.67
C THR A 118 6.73 -4.11 -24.58
N THR A 119 6.86 -5.40 -24.87
CA THR A 119 7.43 -6.37 -23.91
C THR A 119 8.85 -6.02 -23.49
N ASN A 120 9.63 -5.37 -24.37
CA ASN A 120 11.01 -4.96 -24.08
C ASN A 120 11.09 -3.89 -22.99
N GLU A 121 10.13 -2.97 -22.94
CA GLU A 121 10.08 -1.91 -21.92
C GLU A 121 9.78 -2.46 -20.52
N ILE A 122 9.08 -3.59 -20.45
CA ILE A 122 8.73 -4.26 -19.19
C ILE A 122 9.93 -5.02 -18.61
N PHE A 123 10.70 -5.74 -19.45
CA PHE A 123 11.86 -6.51 -18.98
C PHE A 123 12.98 -5.63 -18.38
N CYS A 124 13.07 -4.36 -18.77
CA CYS A 124 14.00 -3.41 -18.17
C CYS A 124 13.66 -3.06 -16.70
N LEU A 125 12.42 -3.28 -16.25
CA LEU A 125 11.96 -2.97 -14.89
C LEU A 125 12.06 -4.17 -13.92
N GLU A 126 12.29 -5.38 -14.43
CA GLU A 126 12.37 -6.61 -13.63
C GLU A 126 13.80 -7.06 -13.27
N ASN A 127 14.85 -6.33 -13.69
CA ASN A 127 16.25 -6.59 -13.36
C ASN A 127 16.79 -5.59 -12.34
#